data_AF-A0A662FYL0-F1
#
_entry.id   AF-A0A662FYL0-F1
#
_cell.length_a   1.000
_cell.length_b   1.000
_cell.length_c   1.000
_cell.angle_alpha   90.00
_cell.angle_beta   90.00
_cell.angle_gamma   90.00
#
_symmetry.space_group_name_H-M   'P 1'
#
loop_
_entity.id
_entity.type
_entity.pdbx_description
1 polymer ?
#
loop_
_entity_poly.entity_id
_entity_poly.type
_entity_poly.pdbx_seq_one_letter_code
_entity_poly.pdbx_strand_id
1 'polypeptide(L)'
;MFYRYVALVKNLRGVIYSRLEPDDFSRMLKFVVKRFKYRNIGIPPQLYSNYREHVESIKSKSLVNLFYPVSSVKKGIEYLCSIEKDFSIEIETLCLASVFISPLIILGEDSLAYLRRFIRNKILSSKSLDLKNIKLHLRIVDYSILDAYVWSTENGLKYLKAVASGEDYSKILKERESFIEKDIKRYWRIKEKAGKTIVIYADILDILKTQNIASKLMEIMGEDAPSILSVISGFILNKNMIS
;
A
#
# COMPACT_ATOMS: atom_id res chain seq x y z
N MET A 1 16.79 9.93 12.03
CA MET A 1 15.81 9.18 11.20
C MET A 1 15.42 9.93 9.94
N PHE A 2 15.21 11.24 10.00
CA PHE A 2 14.80 12.05 8.84
C PHE A 2 15.67 11.89 7.59
N TYR A 3 17.01 12.00 7.68
CA TYR A 3 17.89 11.84 6.50
C TYR A 3 17.75 10.46 5.84
N ARG A 4 17.55 9.39 6.62
CA ARG A 4 17.30 8.03 6.11
C ARG A 4 15.96 7.94 5.39
N TYR A 5 14.93 8.60 5.94
CA TYR A 5 13.61 8.66 5.34
C TYR A 5 13.66 9.40 3.99
N VAL A 6 14.27 10.58 3.95
CA VAL A 6 14.43 11.38 2.72
C VAL A 6 15.20 10.61 1.63
N ALA A 7 16.30 9.93 2.01
CA ALA A 7 17.07 9.13 1.08
C ALA A 7 16.29 7.92 0.56
N LEU A 8 15.44 7.32 1.41
CA LEU A 8 14.67 6.14 1.06
C LEU A 8 13.46 6.45 0.17
N VAL A 9 12.66 7.47 0.50
CA VAL A 9 11.46 7.86 -0.26
C VAL A 9 11.78 8.07 -1.75
N LYS A 10 12.89 8.73 -2.07
CA LYS A 10 13.29 8.97 -3.48
C LYS A 10 13.62 7.69 -4.26
N ASN A 11 13.96 6.61 -3.56
CA ASN A 11 14.52 5.39 -4.15
C ASN A 11 13.63 4.16 -3.96
N LEU A 12 12.62 4.23 -3.10
CA LEU A 12 11.65 3.18 -2.88
C LEU A 12 10.72 3.08 -4.11
N ARG A 13 10.47 1.86 -4.58
CA ARG A 13 9.61 1.58 -5.75
C ARG A 13 8.43 0.69 -5.43
N GLY A 14 8.28 0.34 -4.16
CA GLY A 14 7.15 -0.43 -3.70
C GLY A 14 7.36 -0.96 -2.30
N VAL A 15 6.24 -1.20 -1.64
CA VAL A 15 6.16 -1.87 -0.34
C VAL A 15 5.61 -3.27 -0.56
N ILE A 16 6.33 -4.28 -0.10
CA ILE A 16 5.89 -5.68 -0.20
C ILE A 16 4.70 -5.89 0.73
N TYR A 17 3.71 -6.59 0.20
CA TYR A 17 2.63 -7.17 0.98
C TYR A 17 2.46 -8.65 0.62
N SER A 18 2.22 -9.50 1.62
CA SER A 18 1.99 -10.93 1.42
C SER A 18 1.29 -11.56 2.62
N ARG A 19 0.44 -12.56 2.35
CA ARG A 19 -0.08 -13.55 3.30
C ARG A 19 0.16 -14.99 2.82
N LEU A 20 1.12 -15.18 1.91
CA LEU A 20 1.51 -16.50 1.39
C LEU A 20 2.18 -17.38 2.45
N GLU A 21 2.17 -18.68 2.20
CA GLU A 21 3.03 -19.61 2.94
C GLU A 21 4.52 -19.23 2.79
N PRO A 22 5.36 -19.51 3.81
CA PRO A 22 6.73 -18.98 3.88
C PRO A 22 7.63 -19.32 2.67
N ASP A 23 7.52 -20.53 2.14
CA ASP A 23 8.29 -20.94 0.96
C ASP A 23 7.87 -20.21 -0.32
N ASP A 24 6.57 -20.02 -0.51
CA ASP A 24 6.01 -19.27 -1.62
C ASP A 24 6.39 -17.79 -1.54
N PHE A 25 6.29 -17.21 -0.34
CA PHE A 25 6.77 -15.87 -0.06
C PHE A 25 8.25 -15.73 -0.42
N SER A 26 9.11 -16.63 0.07
CA SER A 26 10.57 -16.59 -0.18
C SER A 26 10.87 -16.64 -1.68
N ARG A 27 10.23 -17.55 -2.42
CA ARG A 27 10.39 -17.70 -3.87
C ARG A 27 9.99 -16.42 -4.61
N MET A 28 8.83 -15.86 -4.30
CA MET A 28 8.32 -14.66 -4.96
C MET A 28 9.12 -13.41 -4.60
N LEU A 29 9.52 -13.27 -3.35
CA LEU A 29 10.36 -12.16 -2.90
C LEU A 29 11.74 -12.20 -3.58
N LYS A 30 12.38 -13.37 -3.68
CA LYS A 30 13.64 -13.55 -4.43
C LYS A 30 13.48 -13.15 -5.89
N PHE A 31 12.36 -13.52 -6.52
CA PHE A 31 12.05 -13.08 -7.88
C PHE A 31 12.02 -11.56 -7.94
N VAL A 32 11.19 -10.91 -7.13
CA VAL A 32 11.01 -9.45 -7.13
C VAL A 32 12.35 -8.73 -6.92
N VAL A 33 13.08 -9.07 -5.85
CA VAL A 33 14.35 -8.43 -5.50
C VAL A 33 15.39 -8.55 -6.63
N LYS A 34 15.48 -9.71 -7.29
CA LYS A 34 16.41 -9.92 -8.42
C LYS A 34 16.08 -9.04 -9.64
N ARG A 35 14.84 -8.57 -9.80
CA ARG A 35 14.41 -7.71 -10.91
C ARG A 35 14.58 -6.22 -10.63
N PHE A 36 14.55 -5.81 -9.35
CA PHE A 36 14.65 -4.42 -8.92
C PHE A 36 16.06 -4.01 -8.45
N LYS A 37 17.11 -4.59 -9.05
CA LYS A 37 18.53 -4.47 -8.61
C LYS A 37 19.05 -3.05 -8.30
N TYR A 38 18.43 -2.00 -8.84
CA TYR A 38 18.89 -0.61 -8.71
C TYR A 38 17.94 0.28 -7.89
N ARG A 39 16.88 -0.28 -7.31
CA ARG A 39 15.86 0.46 -6.58
C ARG A 39 15.47 -0.26 -5.30
N ASN A 40 15.05 0.49 -4.30
CA ASN A 40 14.69 -0.08 -3.02
C ASN A 40 13.27 -0.64 -3.08
N ILE A 41 13.07 -1.74 -2.38
CA ILE A 41 11.78 -2.34 -2.09
C ILE A 41 11.68 -2.51 -0.59
N GLY A 42 10.56 -2.07 -0.03
CA GLY A 42 10.35 -1.97 1.40
C GLY A 42 9.65 -3.20 1.93
N ILE A 43 10.10 -3.71 3.08
CA ILE A 43 9.35 -4.68 3.89
C ILE A 43 8.88 -3.98 5.17
N PRO A 44 7.57 -3.93 5.43
CA PRO A 44 7.00 -3.44 6.69
C PRO A 44 7.48 -4.23 7.92
N PRO A 45 7.62 -3.60 9.11
CA PRO A 45 8.08 -4.26 10.33
C PRO A 45 7.34 -5.56 10.72
N GLN A 46 6.00 -5.58 10.67
CA GLN A 46 5.21 -6.77 10.99
C GLN A 46 5.41 -7.86 9.95
N LEU A 47 5.46 -7.52 8.66
CA LEU A 47 5.73 -8.48 7.61
C LEU A 47 7.15 -9.07 7.74
N TYR A 48 8.14 -8.24 8.05
CA TYR A 48 9.50 -8.69 8.34
C TYR A 48 9.51 -9.65 9.53
N SER A 49 8.74 -9.36 10.58
CA SER A 49 8.67 -10.21 11.78
C SER A 49 8.07 -11.59 11.45
N ASN A 50 7.04 -11.64 10.60
CA ASN A 50 6.40 -12.89 10.18
C ASN A 50 7.26 -13.76 9.27
N TYR A 51 8.15 -13.16 8.46
CA TYR A 51 8.97 -13.88 7.48
C TYR A 51 10.47 -13.71 7.71
N ARG A 52 10.88 -13.47 8.96
CA ARG A 52 12.23 -13.01 9.31
C ARG A 52 13.34 -13.82 8.66
N GLU A 53 13.31 -15.15 8.85
CA GLU A 53 14.33 -16.05 8.31
C GLU A 53 14.41 -16.00 6.78
N HIS A 54 13.26 -15.94 6.10
CA HIS A 54 13.19 -15.86 4.65
C HIS A 54 13.68 -14.50 4.13
N VAL A 55 13.39 -13.40 4.83
CA VAL A 55 13.85 -12.07 4.46
C VAL A 55 15.38 -11.95 4.67
N GLU A 56 15.89 -12.38 5.81
CA GLU A 56 17.32 -12.34 6.13
C GLU A 56 18.17 -13.25 5.22
N SER A 57 17.58 -14.34 4.70
CA SER A 57 18.23 -15.18 3.70
C SER A 57 18.51 -14.46 2.36
N ILE A 58 17.81 -13.35 2.08
CA ILE A 58 17.97 -12.61 0.83
C ILE A 58 19.08 -11.56 0.99
N LYS A 59 20.28 -11.90 0.53
CA LYS A 59 21.44 -11.00 0.50
C LYS A 59 21.33 -9.98 -0.64
N SER A 60 20.48 -8.96 -0.48
CA SER A 60 20.31 -7.88 -1.46
C SER A 60 20.20 -6.51 -0.82
N LYS A 61 20.99 -5.55 -1.32
CA LYS A 61 20.92 -4.14 -0.90
C LYS A 61 19.63 -3.45 -1.33
N SER A 62 18.92 -4.01 -2.33
CA SER A 62 17.65 -3.47 -2.81
C SER A 62 16.49 -3.77 -1.87
N LEU A 63 16.63 -4.75 -0.98
CA LEU A 63 15.60 -5.08 -0.01
C LEU A 63 15.89 -4.32 1.29
N VAL A 64 14.96 -3.47 1.71
CA VAL A 64 15.15 -2.62 2.89
C VAL A 64 14.01 -2.80 3.87
N ASN A 65 14.35 -2.91 5.15
CA ASN A 65 13.36 -2.90 6.22
C ASN A 65 12.85 -1.47 6.40
N LEU A 66 11.54 -1.30 6.28
CA LEU A 66 10.90 -0.02 6.55
C LEU A 66 10.89 0.27 8.04
N PHE A 67 10.70 1.54 8.36
CA PHE A 67 10.66 2.05 9.72
C PHE A 67 9.66 3.20 9.79
N TYR A 68 9.19 3.52 11.00
CA TYR A 68 8.35 4.68 11.22
C TYR A 68 9.24 5.93 11.29
N PRO A 69 9.07 6.93 10.39
CA PRO A 69 9.99 8.06 10.31
C PRO A 69 9.90 9.01 11.50
N VAL A 70 8.75 9.03 12.17
CA VAL A 70 8.43 9.85 13.35
C VAL A 70 7.59 9.05 14.35
N SER A 71 7.61 9.46 15.62
CA SER A 71 6.96 8.73 16.72
C SER A 71 5.43 8.79 16.65
N SER A 72 4.87 9.90 16.19
CA SER A 72 3.43 10.10 15.92
C SER A 72 2.90 9.05 14.93
N VAL A 73 3.58 8.87 13.79
CA VAL A 73 3.25 7.84 12.79
C VAL A 73 3.28 6.44 13.39
N LYS A 74 4.31 6.11 14.18
CA LYS A 74 4.39 4.81 14.87
C LYS A 74 3.16 4.60 15.76
N LYS A 75 2.89 5.55 16.67
CA LYS A 75 1.78 5.46 17.64
C LYS A 75 0.42 5.41 16.95
N GLY A 76 0.22 6.16 15.87
CA GLY A 76 -1.02 6.15 15.09
C GLY A 76 -1.26 4.80 14.42
N ILE A 77 -0.24 4.22 13.79
CA ILE A 77 -0.34 2.88 13.18
C ILE A 77 -0.58 1.81 14.27
N GLU A 78 0.13 1.87 15.40
CA GLU A 78 -0.09 0.96 16.53
C GLU A 78 -1.52 1.06 17.08
N TYR A 79 -2.05 2.27 17.17
CA TYR A 79 -3.44 2.50 17.57
C TYR A 79 -4.44 1.84 16.61
N LEU A 80 -4.30 2.06 15.30
CA LEU A 80 -5.17 1.43 14.30
C LEU A 80 -5.06 -0.10 14.31
N CYS A 81 -3.85 -0.64 14.42
CA CYS A 81 -3.62 -2.08 14.57
C CYS A 81 -4.26 -2.64 15.85
N SER A 82 -4.32 -1.86 16.94
CA SER A 82 -4.90 -2.32 18.21
C SER A 82 -6.43 -2.45 18.14
N ILE A 83 -7.08 -1.66 17.29
CA ILE A 83 -8.54 -1.71 17.04
C ILE A 83 -8.88 -2.89 16.13
N GLU A 84 -8.10 -3.07 15.06
CA GLU A 84 -8.36 -4.04 13.99
C GLU A 84 -7.23 -5.09 13.95
N LYS A 85 -7.10 -5.86 15.05
CA LYS A 85 -5.96 -6.76 15.27
C LYS A 85 -5.74 -7.78 14.15
N ASP A 86 -6.80 -8.30 13.56
CA ASP A 86 -6.71 -9.31 12.50
C ASP A 86 -6.12 -8.73 11.19
N PHE A 87 -6.18 -7.40 11.04
CA PHE A 87 -5.71 -6.67 9.86
C PHE A 87 -4.42 -5.87 10.12
N SER A 88 -3.69 -6.17 11.20
CA SER A 88 -2.53 -5.37 11.61
C SER A 88 -1.45 -5.25 10.52
N ILE A 89 -1.20 -6.33 9.77
CA ILE A 89 -0.22 -6.35 8.67
C ILE A 89 -0.70 -5.48 7.52
N GLU A 90 -1.97 -5.59 7.13
CA GLU A 90 -2.59 -4.81 6.06
C GLU A 90 -2.56 -3.32 6.39
N ILE A 91 -2.95 -2.96 7.61
CA ILE A 91 -2.99 -1.58 8.10
C ILE A 91 -1.60 -0.99 8.10
N GLU A 92 -0.62 -1.66 8.71
CA GLU A 92 0.75 -1.16 8.74
C GLU A 92 1.32 -1.02 7.31
N THR A 93 1.07 -2.01 6.45
CA THR A 93 1.58 -2.00 5.09
C THR A 93 0.99 -0.85 4.27
N LEU A 94 -0.32 -0.61 4.36
CA LEU A 94 -0.98 0.51 3.68
C LEU A 94 -0.51 1.86 4.23
N CYS A 95 -0.42 2.00 5.56
CA CYS A 95 0.06 3.23 6.18
C CYS A 95 1.51 3.54 5.78
N LEU A 96 2.41 2.55 5.80
CA LEU A 96 3.79 2.74 5.39
C LEU A 96 3.93 2.97 3.89
N ALA A 97 3.10 2.35 3.06
CA ALA A 97 3.03 2.66 1.62
C ALA A 97 2.67 4.14 1.38
N SER A 98 1.71 4.67 2.15
CA SER A 98 1.36 6.09 2.16
C SER A 98 2.54 6.95 2.59
N VAL A 99 3.11 6.68 3.77
CA VAL A 99 4.22 7.45 4.35
C VAL A 99 5.43 7.50 3.43
N PHE A 100 5.74 6.40 2.74
CA PHE A 100 6.87 6.34 1.81
C PHE A 100 6.50 6.67 0.35
N ILE A 101 5.26 7.09 0.08
CA ILE A 101 4.77 7.47 -1.24
C ILE A 101 5.10 6.40 -2.28
N SER A 102 4.79 5.14 -1.95
CA SER A 102 5.16 3.98 -2.76
C SER A 102 3.97 3.04 -2.96
N PRO A 103 3.85 2.41 -4.14
CA PRO A 103 2.77 1.47 -4.41
C PRO A 103 2.96 0.17 -3.62
N LEU A 104 1.92 -0.65 -3.52
CA LEU A 104 2.09 -2.02 -3.06
C LEU A 104 2.62 -2.93 -4.17
N ILE A 105 3.49 -3.85 -3.79
CA ILE A 105 3.83 -5.05 -4.57
C ILE A 105 3.24 -6.23 -3.79
N ILE A 106 2.12 -6.73 -4.27
CA ILE A 106 1.34 -7.79 -3.62
C ILE A 106 1.82 -9.13 -4.18
N LEU A 107 2.33 -9.99 -3.30
CA LEU A 107 2.81 -11.31 -3.68
C LEU A 107 1.67 -12.32 -3.60
N GLY A 108 1.26 -12.84 -4.76
CA GLY A 108 0.25 -13.87 -4.91
C GLY A 108 -1.19 -13.37 -4.79
N GLU A 109 -2.07 -13.96 -5.59
CA GLU A 109 -3.50 -13.68 -5.58
C GLU A 109 -4.16 -14.03 -4.24
N ASP A 110 -3.68 -15.08 -3.57
CA ASP A 110 -4.21 -15.53 -2.27
C ASP A 110 -4.11 -14.43 -1.20
N SER A 111 -3.09 -13.59 -1.28
CA SER A 111 -2.90 -12.44 -0.37
C SER A 111 -4.03 -11.40 -0.52
N LEU A 112 -4.72 -11.32 -1.68
CA LEU A 112 -5.79 -10.34 -1.88
C LEU A 112 -6.99 -10.57 -0.98
N ALA A 113 -7.25 -11.81 -0.56
CA ALA A 113 -8.39 -12.13 0.30
C ALA A 113 -8.38 -11.29 1.59
N TYR A 114 -7.19 -11.08 2.15
CA TYR A 114 -6.96 -10.33 3.38
C TYR A 114 -6.99 -8.81 3.17
N LEU A 115 -6.68 -8.31 1.97
CA LEU A 115 -6.81 -6.89 1.62
C LEU A 115 -8.23 -6.47 1.24
N ARG A 116 -9.15 -7.41 1.03
CA ARG A 116 -10.46 -7.16 0.40
C ARG A 116 -11.24 -5.99 1.02
N ARG A 117 -11.18 -5.81 2.34
CA ARG A 117 -11.85 -4.71 3.06
C ARG A 117 -11.34 -3.33 2.66
N PHE A 118 -10.06 -3.22 2.33
CA PHE A 118 -9.40 -1.96 1.98
C PHE A 118 -9.54 -1.63 0.50
N ILE A 119 -9.84 -2.61 -0.35
CA ILE A 119 -9.96 -2.41 -1.79
C ILE A 119 -11.17 -1.50 -2.09
N ARG A 120 -10.93 -0.43 -2.84
CA ARG A 120 -11.94 0.50 -3.36
C ARG A 120 -12.22 0.28 -4.83
N ASN A 121 -11.21 -0.17 -5.58
CA ASN A 121 -11.41 -0.55 -6.98
C ASN A 121 -10.33 -1.54 -7.44
N LYS A 122 -10.60 -2.25 -8.53
CA LYS A 122 -9.72 -3.28 -9.10
C LYS A 122 -9.67 -3.20 -10.63
N ILE A 123 -8.53 -3.56 -11.18
CA ILE A 123 -8.34 -3.76 -12.61
C ILE A 123 -8.22 -5.26 -12.86
N LEU A 124 -9.08 -5.76 -13.75
CA LEU A 124 -9.09 -7.15 -14.19
C LEU A 124 -8.34 -7.29 -15.51
N SER A 125 -7.65 -8.41 -15.67
CA SER A 125 -6.98 -8.82 -16.92
C SER A 125 -6.89 -10.33 -17.00
N SER A 126 -7.15 -10.87 -18.18
CA SER A 126 -6.89 -12.26 -18.57
C SER A 126 -5.57 -12.41 -19.32
N LYS A 127 -4.93 -11.30 -19.72
CA LYS A 127 -3.65 -11.30 -20.43
C LYS A 127 -2.51 -11.85 -19.57
N SER A 128 -1.72 -12.74 -20.15
CA SER A 128 -0.41 -13.09 -19.61
C SER A 128 0.53 -11.91 -19.78
N LEU A 129 1.20 -11.48 -18.71
CA LEU A 129 2.12 -10.35 -18.72
C LEU A 129 3.56 -10.86 -18.72
N ASP A 130 4.29 -10.55 -19.78
CA ASP A 130 5.74 -10.77 -19.80
C ASP A 130 6.46 -9.80 -18.83
N LEU A 131 7.77 -10.00 -18.65
CA LEU A 131 8.56 -9.18 -17.75
C LEU A 131 8.55 -7.69 -18.12
N LYS A 132 8.46 -7.36 -19.41
CA LYS A 132 8.43 -5.99 -19.90
C LYS A 132 7.13 -5.30 -19.48
N ASN A 133 5.99 -5.95 -19.63
CA ASN A 133 4.68 -5.45 -19.23
C ASN A 133 4.55 -5.38 -17.71
N ILE A 134 5.09 -6.36 -16.97
CA ILE A 134 5.15 -6.29 -15.49
C ILE A 134 5.88 -5.03 -15.03
N LYS A 135 7.07 -4.76 -15.58
CA LYS A 135 7.84 -3.55 -15.25
C LYS A 135 7.11 -2.26 -15.63
N LEU A 136 6.40 -2.27 -16.76
CA LEU A 136 5.57 -1.14 -17.19
C LEU A 136 4.46 -0.85 -16.16
N HIS A 137 3.72 -1.87 -15.75
CA HIS A 137 2.59 -1.68 -14.85
C HIS A 137 3.01 -1.37 -13.41
N LEU A 138 4.14 -1.93 -12.95
CA LEU A 138 4.77 -1.51 -11.69
C LEU A 138 5.15 -0.02 -11.69
N ARG A 139 5.56 0.53 -12.84
CA ARG A 139 5.80 1.97 -12.97
C ARG A 139 4.51 2.79 -13.02
N ILE A 140 3.45 2.26 -13.65
CA ILE A 140 2.16 2.96 -13.70
C ILE A 140 1.56 3.08 -12.29
N VAL A 141 1.59 2.03 -11.47
CA VAL A 141 1.12 2.11 -10.06
C VAL A 141 2.00 3.07 -9.24
N ASP A 142 3.32 3.10 -9.48
CA ASP A 142 4.24 4.06 -8.85
C ASP A 142 3.84 5.51 -9.19
N TYR A 143 3.51 5.80 -10.45
CA TYR A 143 3.00 7.11 -10.84
C TYR A 143 1.61 7.42 -10.26
N SER A 144 0.73 6.43 -10.16
CA SER A 144 -0.60 6.62 -9.57
C SER A 144 -0.52 7.18 -8.15
N ILE A 145 0.34 6.65 -7.28
CA ILE A 145 0.47 7.18 -5.91
C ILE A 145 1.19 8.53 -5.89
N LEU A 146 2.26 8.69 -6.67
CA LEU A 146 3.03 9.95 -6.72
C LEU A 146 2.14 11.13 -7.16
N ASP A 147 1.35 10.94 -8.21
CA ASP A 147 0.47 11.98 -8.75
C ASP A 147 -0.72 12.26 -7.81
N ALA A 148 -1.17 11.24 -7.05
CA ALA A 148 -2.30 11.36 -6.13
C ALA A 148 -1.93 11.94 -4.76
N TYR A 149 -0.66 11.85 -4.34
CA TYR A 149 -0.29 11.84 -2.92
C TYR A 149 -0.81 13.05 -2.15
N VAL A 150 -0.47 14.26 -2.59
CA VAL A 150 -0.88 15.51 -1.92
C VAL A 150 -2.40 15.61 -1.84
N TRP A 151 -3.08 15.46 -2.99
CA TRP A 151 -4.54 15.55 -3.03
C TRP A 151 -5.21 14.47 -2.15
N SER A 152 -4.71 13.23 -2.18
CA SER A 152 -5.32 12.11 -1.47
C SER A 152 -5.13 12.18 0.05
N THR A 153 -3.98 12.68 0.51
CA THR A 153 -3.72 12.91 1.94
C THR A 153 -4.51 14.12 2.47
N GLU A 154 -4.61 15.21 1.70
CA GLU A 154 -5.46 16.36 2.06
C GLU A 154 -6.94 15.99 2.09
N ASN A 155 -7.43 15.26 1.10
CA ASN A 155 -8.79 14.73 1.09
C ASN A 155 -9.02 13.76 2.27
N GLY A 156 -8.04 12.91 2.59
CA GLY A 156 -8.06 12.06 3.78
C GLY A 156 -8.13 12.85 5.09
N LEU A 157 -7.42 13.98 5.19
CA LEU A 157 -7.51 14.89 6.34
C LEU A 157 -8.90 15.52 6.46
N LYS A 158 -9.51 15.93 5.34
CA LYS A 158 -10.89 16.45 5.34
C LYS A 158 -11.86 15.38 5.86
N TYR A 159 -11.71 14.13 5.40
CA TYR A 159 -12.51 13.02 5.89
C TYR A 159 -12.34 12.84 7.40
N LEU A 160 -11.09 12.79 7.88
CA LEU A 160 -10.78 12.59 9.29
C LEU A 160 -11.41 13.68 10.18
N LYS A 161 -11.31 14.95 9.76
CA LYS A 161 -11.92 16.08 10.46
C LYS A 161 -13.45 16.02 10.47
N ALA A 162 -14.06 15.68 9.34
CA ALA A 162 -15.50 15.56 9.23
C ALA A 162 -16.03 14.45 10.16
N VAL A 163 -15.39 13.27 10.18
CA VAL A 163 -15.80 12.19 11.08
C VAL A 163 -15.60 12.58 12.55
N ALA A 164 -14.46 13.18 12.90
CA ALA A 164 -14.19 13.63 14.27
C ALA A 164 -15.20 14.67 14.78
N SER A 165 -15.77 15.46 13.87
CA SER A 165 -16.76 16.51 14.17
C SER A 165 -18.21 16.05 14.01
N GLY A 166 -18.44 14.82 13.55
CA GLY A 166 -19.79 14.30 13.27
C GLY A 166 -20.45 14.93 12.03
N GLU A 167 -19.66 15.51 11.13
CA GLU A 167 -20.13 16.14 9.89
C GLU A 167 -20.30 15.12 8.75
N ASP A 168 -21.09 15.47 7.73
CA ASP A 168 -21.23 14.65 6.53
C ASP A 168 -19.92 14.60 5.72
N TYR A 169 -19.48 13.39 5.40
CA TYR A 169 -18.29 13.11 4.61
C TYR A 169 -18.61 12.43 3.27
N SER A 170 -19.89 12.29 2.90
CA SER A 170 -20.33 11.58 1.70
C SER A 170 -19.70 12.14 0.41
N LYS A 171 -19.59 13.48 0.30
CA LYS A 171 -18.93 14.15 -0.82
C LYS A 171 -17.45 13.82 -0.90
N ILE A 172 -16.77 13.73 0.24
CA ILE A 172 -15.33 13.44 0.33
C ILE A 172 -15.04 12.04 -0.22
N LEU A 173 -15.87 11.05 0.15
CA LEU A 173 -15.78 9.69 -0.37
C LEU A 173 -16.05 9.63 -1.88
N LYS A 174 -17.08 10.34 -2.38
CA LYS A 174 -17.36 10.43 -3.83
C LYS A 174 -16.22 11.05 -4.62
N GLU A 175 -15.54 12.06 -4.07
CA GLU A 175 -14.34 12.63 -4.68
C GLU A 175 -13.22 11.59 -4.80
N ARG A 176 -13.06 10.72 -3.79
CA ARG A 176 -12.09 9.61 -3.83
C ARG A 176 -12.41 8.57 -4.88
N GLU A 177 -13.66 8.15 -4.96
CA GLU A 177 -14.12 7.23 -5.98
C GLU A 177 -13.90 7.80 -7.39
N SER A 178 -14.30 9.06 -7.62
CA SER A 178 -14.13 9.73 -8.91
C SER A 178 -12.65 9.87 -9.32
N PHE A 179 -11.76 10.12 -8.35
CA PHE A 179 -10.32 10.12 -8.60
C PHE A 179 -9.83 8.75 -9.08
N ILE A 180 -10.18 7.68 -8.34
CA ILE A 180 -9.77 6.31 -8.67
C ILE A 180 -10.29 5.92 -10.06
N GLU A 181 -11.55 6.23 -10.39
CA GLU A 181 -12.14 5.94 -11.69
C GLU A 181 -11.41 6.62 -12.86
N LYS A 182 -10.97 7.87 -12.67
CA LYS A 182 -10.16 8.60 -13.65
C LYS A 182 -8.80 7.95 -13.81
N ASP A 183 -8.14 7.60 -12.71
CA ASP A 183 -6.78 7.06 -12.71
C ASP A 183 -6.71 5.64 -13.33
N ILE A 184 -7.78 4.85 -13.19
CA ILE A 184 -7.92 3.53 -13.83
C ILE A 184 -7.76 3.59 -15.36
N LYS A 185 -8.01 4.74 -16.00
CA LYS A 185 -7.84 4.90 -17.46
C LYS A 185 -6.38 4.69 -17.91
N ARG A 186 -5.39 4.83 -17.01
CA ARG A 186 -3.97 4.50 -17.29
C ARG A 186 -3.75 3.05 -17.73
N TYR A 187 -4.64 2.15 -17.33
CA TYR A 187 -4.52 0.72 -17.57
C TYR A 187 -5.26 0.24 -18.82
N TRP A 188 -5.67 1.13 -19.73
CA TRP A 188 -6.44 0.79 -20.94
C TRP A 188 -5.85 -0.35 -21.78
N ARG A 189 -4.53 -0.57 -21.73
CA ARG A 189 -3.83 -1.65 -22.46
C ARG A 189 -4.12 -3.06 -21.92
N ILE A 190 -4.47 -3.17 -20.64
CA ILE A 190 -4.65 -4.45 -19.92
C ILE A 190 -6.01 -4.58 -19.26
N LYS A 191 -6.74 -3.48 -19.08
CA LYS A 191 -8.06 -3.47 -18.43
C LYS A 191 -9.06 -4.24 -19.28
N GLU A 192 -9.63 -5.28 -18.71
CA GLU A 192 -10.67 -6.11 -19.30
C GLU A 192 -11.89 -6.20 -18.38
N LYS A 193 -13.03 -6.63 -18.92
CA LYS A 193 -14.28 -6.81 -18.13
C LYS A 193 -14.22 -8.03 -17.20
N ALA A 194 -13.39 -9.00 -17.53
CA ALA A 194 -13.23 -10.27 -16.81
C ALA A 194 -11.74 -10.64 -16.73
N GLY A 195 -11.43 -11.64 -15.91
CA GLY A 195 -10.07 -12.10 -15.66
C GLY A 195 -9.66 -11.95 -14.20
N LYS A 196 -8.35 -12.03 -13.95
CA LYS A 196 -7.78 -11.96 -12.61
C LYS A 196 -7.53 -10.51 -12.20
N THR A 197 -7.53 -10.27 -10.90
CA THR A 197 -7.16 -8.95 -10.37
C THR A 197 -5.65 -8.75 -10.52
N ILE A 198 -5.24 -7.70 -11.24
CA ILE A 198 -3.83 -7.40 -11.50
C ILE A 198 -3.37 -6.07 -10.89
N VAL A 199 -4.30 -5.15 -10.65
CA VAL A 199 -4.05 -3.90 -9.92
C VAL A 199 -5.23 -3.63 -8.99
N ILE A 200 -4.94 -3.06 -7.82
CA ILE A 200 -5.93 -2.56 -6.88
C ILE A 200 -5.68 -1.10 -6.54
N TYR A 201 -6.75 -0.43 -6.09
CA TYR A 201 -6.68 0.79 -5.30
C TYR A 201 -7.23 0.46 -3.92
N ALA A 202 -6.47 0.75 -2.88
CA ALA A 202 -6.79 0.46 -1.50
C ALA A 202 -6.78 1.73 -0.64
N ASP A 203 -7.55 1.72 0.43
CA ASP A 203 -7.76 2.87 1.29
C ASP A 203 -8.12 2.45 2.73
N ILE A 204 -7.57 3.16 3.72
CA ILE A 204 -7.76 2.85 5.14
C ILE A 204 -8.94 3.59 5.79
N LEU A 205 -9.56 4.54 5.09
CA LEU A 205 -10.58 5.44 5.69
C LEU A 205 -11.78 4.73 6.35
N ASP A 206 -12.13 3.50 5.95
CA ASP A 206 -13.24 2.74 6.56
C ASP A 206 -12.96 2.37 8.03
N ILE A 207 -11.70 2.24 8.44
CA ILE A 207 -11.35 2.05 9.86
C ILE A 207 -11.72 3.30 10.68
N LEU A 208 -11.62 4.47 10.06
CA LEU A 208 -11.75 5.78 10.69
C LEU A 208 -13.19 6.30 10.70
N LYS A 209 -14.18 5.46 10.38
CA LYS A 209 -15.60 5.87 10.23
C LYS A 209 -16.31 6.21 11.55
N THR A 210 -15.69 5.93 12.69
CA THR A 210 -16.25 6.26 14.00
C THR A 210 -15.58 7.50 14.57
N GLN A 211 -16.38 8.37 15.18
CA GLN A 211 -15.91 9.64 15.75
C GLN A 211 -14.80 9.43 16.79
N ASN A 212 -14.95 8.44 17.68
CA ASN A 212 -13.95 8.15 18.70
C ASN A 212 -12.59 7.75 18.11
N ILE A 213 -12.59 6.89 17.07
CA ILE A 213 -11.35 6.47 16.39
C ILE A 213 -10.70 7.66 15.68
N ALA A 214 -11.49 8.44 14.95
CA ALA A 214 -11.00 9.61 14.22
C ALA A 214 -10.37 10.65 15.15
N SER A 215 -11.09 11.05 16.21
CA SER A 215 -10.61 12.04 17.19
C SER A 215 -9.35 11.55 17.91
N LYS A 216 -9.30 10.28 18.31
CA LYS A 216 -8.12 9.73 18.98
C LYS A 216 -6.91 9.65 18.06
N LEU A 217 -7.10 9.31 16.77
CA LEU A 217 -6.02 9.32 15.79
C LEU A 217 -5.46 10.74 15.61
N MET A 218 -6.33 11.75 15.53
CA MET A 218 -5.92 13.17 15.46
C MET A 218 -5.15 13.60 16.71
N GLU A 219 -5.58 13.20 17.90
CA GLU A 219 -4.87 13.48 19.16
C GLU A 219 -3.46 12.87 19.15
N ILE A 220 -3.32 11.63 18.66
CA ILE A 220 -2.03 10.91 18.64
C ILE A 220 -1.08 11.48 17.59
N MET A 221 -1.58 11.79 16.40
CA MET A 221 -0.75 12.11 15.24
C MET A 221 -0.62 13.61 14.96
N GLY A 222 -1.56 14.44 15.42
CA GLY A 222 -1.58 15.87 15.12
C GLY A 222 -1.51 16.15 13.62
N GLU A 223 -0.59 17.02 13.23
CA GLU A 223 -0.36 17.41 11.83
C GLU A 223 0.19 16.28 10.95
N ASP A 224 0.73 15.20 11.54
CA ASP A 224 1.24 14.05 10.79
C ASP A 224 0.14 13.08 10.33
N ALA A 225 -1.09 13.21 10.85
CA ALA A 225 -2.21 12.32 10.54
C ALA A 225 -2.45 12.08 9.03
N PRO A 226 -2.39 13.09 8.14
CA PRO A 226 -2.61 12.91 6.70
C PRO A 226 -1.62 11.95 6.04
N SER A 227 -0.41 11.79 6.60
CA SER A 227 0.68 11.00 6.00
C SER A 227 0.34 9.52 5.80
N ILE A 228 -0.66 8.99 6.51
CA ILE A 228 -1.12 7.61 6.40
C ILE A 228 -2.44 7.44 5.60
N LEU A 229 -3.03 8.54 5.09
CA LEU A 229 -4.40 8.56 4.55
C LEU A 229 -4.47 8.62 3.01
N SER A 230 -3.36 8.39 2.31
CA SER A 230 -3.37 8.39 0.84
C SER A 230 -4.11 7.17 0.28
N VAL A 231 -4.62 7.31 -0.95
CA VAL A 231 -5.11 6.16 -1.73
C VAL A 231 -3.90 5.41 -2.26
N ILE A 232 -3.80 4.12 -1.95
CA ILE A 232 -2.66 3.29 -2.32
C ILE A 232 -3.01 2.46 -3.55
N SER A 233 -2.24 2.62 -4.63
CA SER A 233 -2.30 1.67 -5.74
C SER A 233 -1.38 0.48 -5.49
N GLY A 234 -1.75 -0.70 -5.97
CA GLY A 234 -0.97 -1.93 -5.76
C GLY A 234 -1.00 -2.82 -6.99
N PHE A 235 0.14 -3.42 -7.31
CA PHE A 235 0.26 -4.41 -8.39
C PHE A 235 0.34 -5.82 -7.82
N ILE A 236 -0.40 -6.76 -8.41
CA ILE A 236 -0.40 -8.16 -8.00
C ILE A 236 0.56 -8.93 -8.87
N LEU A 237 1.60 -9.50 -8.24
CA LEU A 237 2.50 -10.42 -8.88
C LEU A 237 2.06 -11.84 -8.54
N ASN A 238 1.67 -12.64 -9.53
CA ASN A 238 1.19 -14.00 -9.33
C ASN A 238 2.30 -15.06 -9.53
N LYS A 239 2.10 -16.25 -8.95
CA LYS A 239 3.05 -17.38 -9.07
C LYS A 239 3.30 -17.81 -10.52
N ASN A 240 2.29 -17.71 -11.39
CA ASN A 240 2.41 -18.03 -12.82
C ASN A 240 3.16 -16.96 -13.63
N MET A 241 3.45 -15.79 -13.05
CA MET A 241 4.20 -14.71 -13.71
C MET A 241 5.70 -14.79 -13.43
N ILE A 242 6.10 -15.72 -12.55
CA ILE A 242 7.48 -15.89 -12.09
C ILE A 242 8.14 -17.19 -12.58
N SER A 243 7.38 -18.05 -13.27
CA SER A 243 7.85 -19.28 -13.92
C SER A 243 8.78 -18.98 -15.09
#